data_AF-A0A2T3ZCH6-F1
#
_entry.id   AF-A0A2T3ZCH6-F1
#
_cell.length_a   1.000
_cell.length_b   1.000
_cell.length_c   1.000
_cell.angle_alpha   90.00
_cell.angle_beta   90.00
_cell.angle_gamma   90.00
#
_symmetry.space_group_name_H-M   'P 1'
#
loop_
_entity.id
_entity.type
_entity.pdbx_description
1 polymer ?
#
loop_
_entity_poly.entity_id
_entity_poly.type
_entity_poly.pdbx_seq_one_letter_code
_entity_poly.pdbx_strand_id
1 'polypeptide(L)'
;MTFTREGFQWTPTTGLQQGLPCEAVIQPPEIIEKPRQVFDVLIIGAGYTGLTAARDLTTAGFKTLMLESRDRVGGRTWTSHVDGYPFEMGGTWVHWFQPHVYRELSRYGMKSELVHCPDYSKKKNHFTFVTKHGRRDMSHEEEQELTARALGKFVDIDGNRGKTVMPFPFNSGWNKVILKFAHMSVADRVEQIKHQLSEEERHAIEAVVLVCSGGTRENSAFLDFLRWWAASNHDYETFMDSVMVFKLKCGQSAFALKFLHESLQTGNLSYSFNTVVSHVDSSGDSAEVRTNDGRQFFAKRIISTIPLNVLTKVHFNPPLDPSKVEASTLKHVNQCVKVHAEVKDPEMRSWSGITYPNNKLLLGAGDGTTPSGNTHIVFFGCEQNHLQPDENVEETLQAIKEFTPMDVERLVFHNWSKDEFAEGAWVWYRPGMEVKYLDALRRRQGGVLFANSDWAEGGWRSFIDGAIQSGTEAALIIKDELQPKKLNSRI
;
A
#
# COMPACT_ATOMS: atom_id res chain seq x y z
N MET A 1 -10.35 24.92 3.31
CA MET A 1 -9.97 23.57 2.83
C MET A 1 -8.46 23.60 2.65
N THR A 2 -7.73 22.69 3.30
CA THR A 2 -6.27 22.58 3.17
C THR A 2 -5.92 21.78 1.92
N PHE A 3 -4.84 22.17 1.25
CA PHE A 3 -4.32 21.49 0.06
C PHE A 3 -2.98 20.87 0.39
N THR A 4 -2.78 19.64 -0.08
CA THR A 4 -1.44 19.04 -0.14
C THR A 4 -0.76 19.43 -1.45
N ARG A 5 0.57 19.46 -1.47
CA ARG A 5 1.36 19.60 -2.71
C ARG A 5 1.27 18.39 -3.64
N GLU A 6 0.67 17.31 -3.16
CA GLU A 6 0.66 16.02 -3.81
C GLU A 6 -0.63 15.72 -4.58
N GLY A 7 -0.51 14.77 -5.51
CA GLY A 7 -1.62 14.34 -6.34
C GLY A 7 -1.92 15.31 -7.47
N PHE A 8 -2.73 14.85 -8.41
CA PHE A 8 -3.08 15.53 -9.62
C PHE A 8 -4.57 15.39 -9.87
N GLN A 9 -5.15 16.44 -10.46
CA GLN A 9 -6.47 16.37 -11.08
C GLN A 9 -6.42 16.94 -12.48
N TRP A 10 -7.27 16.41 -13.34
CA TRP A 10 -7.51 16.97 -14.67
C TRP A 10 -9.00 17.10 -14.92
N THR A 11 -9.40 18.18 -15.59
CA THR A 11 -10.73 18.33 -16.20
C THR A 11 -10.56 18.92 -17.61
N PRO A 12 -11.54 18.76 -18.51
CA PRO A 12 -11.51 19.39 -19.83
C PRO A 12 -11.31 20.91 -19.77
N THR A 13 -11.80 21.57 -18.71
CA THR A 13 -11.76 23.03 -18.56
C THR A 13 -10.47 23.56 -17.92
N THR A 14 -9.89 22.83 -16.96
CA THR A 14 -8.74 23.30 -16.18
C THR A 14 -7.40 22.73 -16.65
N GLY A 15 -7.44 21.71 -17.52
CA GLY A 15 -6.26 20.90 -17.81
C GLY A 15 -5.74 20.20 -16.55
N LEU A 16 -4.49 19.71 -16.62
CA LEU A 16 -3.83 19.01 -15.52
C LEU A 16 -3.34 20.03 -14.48
N GLN A 17 -3.69 19.81 -13.22
CA GLN A 17 -3.29 20.62 -12.08
C GLN A 17 -2.69 19.72 -11.01
N GLN A 18 -1.62 20.19 -10.37
CA GLN A 18 -0.99 19.51 -9.25
C GLN A 18 -1.49 20.06 -7.92
N GLY A 19 -1.59 19.20 -6.91
CA GLY A 19 -2.07 19.52 -5.58
C GLY A 19 -3.58 19.29 -5.46
N LEU A 20 -3.97 18.68 -4.35
CA LEU A 20 -5.35 18.26 -4.11
C LEU A 20 -5.83 18.67 -2.71
N PRO A 21 -7.14 18.91 -2.52
CA PRO A 21 -7.69 19.12 -1.19
C PRO A 21 -7.52 17.87 -0.34
N CYS A 22 -7.00 18.02 0.87
CA CYS A 22 -6.71 16.91 1.77
C CYS A 22 -6.82 17.35 3.23
N GLU A 23 -7.69 16.69 3.98
CA GLU A 23 -7.88 16.94 5.42
C GLU A 23 -6.72 16.40 6.27
N ALA A 24 -5.93 15.46 5.74
CA ALA A 24 -4.78 14.89 6.43
C ALA A 24 -3.56 15.83 6.43
N VAL A 25 -3.66 17.00 5.79
CA VAL A 25 -2.64 18.06 5.83
C VAL A 25 -2.62 18.68 7.23
N ILE A 26 -1.44 18.72 7.86
CA ILE A 26 -1.32 19.12 9.26
C ILE A 26 -0.98 20.60 9.40
N GLN A 27 -1.81 21.30 10.18
CA GLN A 27 -1.74 22.73 10.45
C GLN A 27 -1.95 22.96 11.97
N PRO A 28 -1.03 23.61 12.70
CA PRO A 28 0.30 24.04 12.24
C PRO A 28 1.19 22.84 11.86
N PRO A 29 2.17 23.02 10.95
CA PRO A 29 3.01 21.92 10.47
C PRO A 29 4.03 21.42 11.51
N GLU A 30 4.21 22.13 12.62
CA GLU A 30 5.14 21.76 13.67
C GLU A 30 4.52 22.07 15.04
N ILE A 31 4.68 21.13 15.98
CA ILE A 31 4.44 21.34 17.42
C ILE A 31 5.62 20.72 18.17
N ILE A 32 6.65 21.54 18.39
CA ILE A 32 7.86 21.18 19.15
C ILE A 32 8.11 22.28 20.19
N GLU A 33 7.87 21.98 21.46
CA GLU A 33 8.10 22.97 22.54
C GLU A 33 9.59 23.19 22.81
N LYS A 34 10.41 22.13 22.73
CA LYS A 34 11.83 22.15 23.09
C LYS A 34 12.67 21.39 22.04
N PRO A 35 13.14 22.04 20.98
CA PRO A 35 13.84 21.38 19.87
C PRO A 35 15.13 20.63 20.28
N ARG A 36 15.79 21.06 21.36
CA ARG A 36 17.01 20.44 21.90
C ARG A 36 16.76 19.40 22.99
N GLN A 37 15.50 19.06 23.29
CA GLN A 37 15.24 18.00 24.26
C GLN A 37 15.54 16.63 23.66
N VAL A 38 16.00 15.71 24.49
CA VAL A 38 16.14 14.30 24.12
C VAL A 38 14.78 13.63 24.33
N PHE A 39 14.14 13.20 23.25
CA PHE A 39 12.89 12.44 23.30
C PHE A 39 13.14 11.00 23.73
N ASP A 40 12.11 10.32 24.23
CA ASP A 40 12.21 8.88 24.49
C ASP A 40 12.31 8.12 23.17
N VAL A 41 11.47 8.51 22.20
CA VAL A 41 11.42 7.87 20.88
C VAL A 41 11.26 8.92 19.79
N LEU A 42 12.00 8.75 18.69
CA LEU A 42 11.81 9.50 17.45
C LEU A 42 11.33 8.55 16.34
N ILE A 43 10.24 8.90 15.67
CA ILE A 43 9.65 8.14 14.58
C ILE A 43 9.86 8.91 13.28
N ILE A 44 10.44 8.26 12.27
CA ILE A 44 10.62 8.83 10.93
C ILE A 44 9.50 8.29 10.04
N GLY A 45 8.58 9.16 9.65
CA GLY A 45 7.42 8.89 8.81
C GLY A 45 6.10 8.82 9.58
N ALA A 46 5.06 9.42 9.01
CA ALA A 46 3.69 9.50 9.49
C ALA A 46 2.69 8.71 8.62
N GLY A 47 3.16 7.62 7.98
CA GLY A 47 2.29 6.59 7.44
C GLY A 47 1.66 5.72 8.54
N TYR A 48 0.78 4.78 8.19
CA TYR A 48 0.10 3.94 9.19
C TYR A 48 1.04 3.22 10.17
N THR A 49 2.24 2.83 9.73
CA THR A 49 3.26 2.25 10.61
C THR A 49 3.69 3.24 11.71
N GLY A 50 4.05 4.46 11.32
CA GLY A 50 4.51 5.49 12.25
C GLY A 50 3.39 6.03 13.12
N LEU A 51 2.18 6.21 12.56
CA LEU A 51 0.99 6.61 13.30
C LEU A 51 0.61 5.57 14.37
N THR A 52 0.65 4.29 14.04
CA THR A 52 0.38 3.21 15.00
C THR A 52 1.43 3.18 16.10
N ALA A 53 2.71 3.24 15.73
CA ALA A 53 3.80 3.24 16.70
C ALA A 53 3.74 4.45 17.65
N ALA A 54 3.46 5.64 17.10
CA ALA A 54 3.31 6.86 17.88
C ALA A 54 2.14 6.78 18.86
N ARG A 55 0.98 6.28 18.40
CA ARG A 55 -0.20 6.11 19.25
C ARG A 55 0.11 5.16 20.40
N ASP A 56 0.67 3.99 20.13
CA ASP A 56 0.97 3.00 21.16
C ASP A 56 2.04 3.48 22.17
N LEU A 57 3.07 4.21 21.71
CA LEU A 57 4.12 4.75 22.59
C LEU A 57 3.65 5.94 23.44
N THR A 58 2.92 6.88 22.84
CA THR A 58 2.44 8.08 23.54
C THR A 58 1.37 7.73 24.57
N THR A 59 0.49 6.77 24.27
CA THR A 59 -0.49 6.24 25.24
C THR A 59 0.16 5.42 26.35
N ALA A 60 1.35 4.83 26.09
CA ALA A 60 2.18 4.22 27.13
C ALA A 60 2.99 5.24 27.96
N GLY A 61 2.89 6.53 27.65
CA GLY A 61 3.48 7.63 28.43
C GLY A 61 4.85 8.12 27.94
N PHE A 62 5.36 7.62 26.82
CA PHE A 62 6.66 8.05 26.28
C PHE A 62 6.55 9.37 25.53
N LYS A 63 7.52 10.28 25.71
CA LYS A 63 7.64 11.49 24.90
C LYS A 63 8.15 11.11 23.51
N THR A 64 7.30 11.25 22.51
CA THR A 64 7.56 10.81 21.14
C THR A 64 7.62 12.00 20.19
N LEU A 65 8.66 12.05 19.36
CA LEU A 65 8.77 12.99 18.24
C LEU A 65 8.49 12.25 16.93
N MET A 66 7.65 12.83 16.06
CA MET A 66 7.41 12.35 14.70
C MET A 66 7.95 13.34 13.67
N LEU A 67 8.80 12.87 12.74
CA LEU A 67 9.30 13.66 11.62
C LEU A 67 8.72 13.12 10.32
N GLU A 68 8.07 13.98 9.54
CA GLU A 68 7.42 13.61 8.27
C GLU A 68 7.89 14.53 7.15
N SER A 69 8.30 13.94 6.03
CA SER A 69 8.77 14.66 4.84
C SER A 69 7.65 15.43 4.14
N ARG A 70 6.43 14.90 4.18
CA ARG A 70 5.24 15.44 3.52
C ARG A 70 4.55 16.50 4.37
N ASP A 71 3.55 17.17 3.80
CA ASP A 71 2.67 18.11 4.52
C ASP A 71 1.49 17.43 5.22
N ARG A 72 1.36 16.10 5.09
CA ARG A 72 0.21 15.31 5.52
C ARG A 72 0.61 13.99 6.17
N VAL A 73 -0.33 13.40 6.91
CA VAL A 73 -0.22 12.00 7.37
C VAL A 73 -0.67 10.99 6.30
N GLY A 74 -0.46 9.71 6.59
CA GLY A 74 -0.95 8.57 5.80
C GLY A 74 0.07 7.94 4.85
N GLY A 75 1.11 8.68 4.45
CA GLY A 75 2.18 8.16 3.58
C GLY A 75 1.61 7.68 2.23
N ARG A 76 1.82 6.40 1.89
CA ARG A 76 1.29 5.72 0.67
C ARG A 76 -0.23 5.50 0.67
N THR A 77 -0.96 6.08 1.62
CA THR A 77 -2.41 5.97 1.71
C THR A 77 -2.99 7.28 2.17
N TRP A 78 -3.81 7.90 1.32
CA TRP A 78 -4.53 9.14 1.64
C TRP A 78 -5.67 9.36 0.66
N THR A 79 -6.63 10.15 1.10
CA THR A 79 -7.84 10.50 0.37
C THR A 79 -7.87 11.99 0.06
N SER A 80 -8.30 12.33 -1.15
CA SER A 80 -8.70 13.68 -1.51
C SER A 80 -10.21 13.77 -1.69
N HIS A 81 -10.83 14.76 -1.05
CA HIS A 81 -12.26 15.06 -1.22
C HIS A 81 -12.44 16.12 -2.31
N VAL A 82 -12.66 15.70 -3.55
CA VAL A 82 -12.91 16.59 -4.68
C VAL A 82 -14.41 16.63 -4.95
N ASP A 83 -15.00 17.82 -4.93
CA ASP A 83 -16.44 18.05 -5.15
C ASP A 83 -17.35 17.15 -4.29
N GLY A 84 -16.92 16.90 -3.05
CA GLY A 84 -17.65 16.08 -2.07
C GLY A 84 -17.50 14.56 -2.23
N TYR A 85 -16.68 14.09 -3.17
CA TYR A 85 -16.39 12.66 -3.35
C TYR A 85 -14.98 12.28 -2.85
N PRO A 86 -14.82 11.22 -2.05
CA PRO A 86 -13.51 10.74 -1.58
C PRO A 86 -12.81 9.89 -2.66
N PHE A 87 -11.78 10.46 -3.29
CA PHE A 87 -10.88 9.72 -4.19
C PHE A 87 -9.67 9.21 -3.41
N GLU A 88 -9.36 7.91 -3.55
CA GLU A 88 -8.34 7.23 -2.75
C GLU A 88 -7.02 7.07 -3.49
N MET A 89 -6.07 7.95 -3.16
CA MET A 89 -4.85 8.16 -3.95
C MET A 89 -3.87 6.98 -3.90
N GLY A 90 -3.99 6.08 -2.92
CA GLY A 90 -3.10 4.94 -2.70
C GLY A 90 -3.84 3.73 -2.14
N GLY A 91 -3.41 3.20 -1.00
CA GLY A 91 -4.13 2.13 -0.30
C GLY A 91 -5.61 2.49 -0.06
N THR A 92 -6.52 1.52 -0.20
CA THR A 92 -7.96 1.80 -0.21
C THR A 92 -8.76 0.76 0.56
N TRP A 93 -8.62 -0.50 0.15
CA TRP A 93 -9.51 -1.55 0.59
C TRP A 93 -9.03 -2.19 1.89
N VAL A 94 -10.01 -2.56 2.72
CA VAL A 94 -9.80 -3.14 4.05
C VAL A 94 -10.84 -4.23 4.31
N HIS A 95 -10.48 -5.27 5.05
CA HIS A 95 -11.38 -6.40 5.29
C HIS A 95 -11.17 -7.03 6.68
N TRP A 96 -12.14 -7.77 7.22
CA TRP A 96 -11.98 -8.42 8.53
C TRP A 96 -11.01 -9.60 8.55
N PHE A 97 -10.61 -10.11 7.38
CA PHE A 97 -9.48 -11.04 7.26
C PHE A 97 -8.11 -10.36 7.45
N GLN A 98 -8.09 -9.03 7.55
CA GLN A 98 -6.92 -8.22 7.86
C GLN A 98 -6.98 -7.80 9.34
N PRO A 99 -6.38 -8.59 10.25
CA PRO A 99 -6.70 -8.52 11.67
C PRO A 99 -6.30 -7.21 12.33
N HIS A 100 -5.20 -6.59 11.89
CA HIS A 100 -4.64 -5.40 12.52
C HIS A 100 -5.42 -4.15 12.13
N VAL A 101 -5.71 -3.98 10.83
CA VAL A 101 -6.54 -2.86 10.36
C VAL A 101 -7.96 -2.97 10.89
N TYR A 102 -8.54 -4.17 10.90
CA TYR A 102 -9.90 -4.37 11.40
C TYR A 102 -10.00 -4.14 12.90
N ARG A 103 -8.97 -4.51 13.68
CA ARG A 103 -8.87 -4.16 15.10
C ARG A 103 -8.95 -2.66 15.31
N GLU A 104 -8.24 -1.87 14.52
CA GLU A 104 -8.24 -0.41 14.62
C GLU A 104 -9.58 0.20 14.18
N LEU A 105 -10.18 -0.30 13.10
CA LEU A 105 -11.54 0.10 12.70
C LEU A 105 -12.56 -0.15 13.82
N SER A 106 -12.48 -1.31 14.49
CA SER A 106 -13.34 -1.61 15.63
C SER A 106 -13.05 -0.71 16.83
N ARG A 107 -11.77 -0.43 17.12
CA ARG A 107 -11.36 0.46 18.22
C ARG A 107 -11.91 1.87 18.07
N TYR A 108 -11.84 2.43 16.86
CA TYR A 108 -12.31 3.80 16.60
C TYR A 108 -13.79 3.89 16.22
N GLY A 109 -14.55 2.80 16.31
CA GLY A 109 -15.98 2.78 16.00
C GLY A 109 -16.31 2.99 14.51
N MET A 110 -15.40 2.63 13.61
CA MET A 110 -15.51 2.89 12.16
C MET A 110 -16.03 1.68 11.36
N LYS A 111 -16.55 0.64 12.01
CA LYS A 111 -17.08 -0.54 11.32
C LYS A 111 -18.26 -0.21 10.39
N SER A 112 -19.07 0.79 10.74
CA SER A 112 -20.18 1.28 9.92
C SER A 112 -19.75 2.15 8.75
N GLU A 113 -18.46 2.50 8.65
CA GLU A 113 -17.92 3.26 7.52
C GLU A 113 -17.60 2.37 6.31
N LEU A 114 -17.63 1.04 6.46
CA LEU A 114 -17.37 0.13 5.35
C LEU A 114 -18.49 0.21 4.31
N VAL A 115 -18.10 0.47 3.07
CA VAL A 115 -19.00 0.53 1.90
C VAL A 115 -18.54 -0.51 0.91
N HIS A 116 -19.51 -1.27 0.40
CA HIS A 116 -19.31 -2.23 -0.69
C HIS A 116 -19.12 -1.49 -2.02
N CYS A 117 -17.97 -1.67 -2.66
CA CYS A 117 -17.56 -0.99 -3.88
C CYS A 117 -18.29 -1.48 -5.13
N PRO A 118 -18.49 -2.79 -5.38
CA PRO A 118 -19.26 -3.20 -6.55
C PRO A 118 -20.76 -2.87 -6.42
N ASP A 119 -21.39 -2.50 -7.52
CA ASP A 119 -22.85 -2.36 -7.66
C ASP A 119 -23.22 -2.88 -9.04
N TYR A 120 -23.98 -3.98 -9.09
CA TYR A 120 -24.36 -4.67 -10.32
C TYR A 120 -25.80 -4.36 -10.78
N SER A 121 -26.41 -3.29 -10.25
CA SER A 121 -27.83 -2.97 -10.49
C SER A 121 -28.10 -2.08 -11.71
N LYS A 122 -27.08 -1.58 -12.43
CA LYS A 122 -27.25 -0.65 -13.56
C LYS A 122 -27.29 -1.36 -14.91
N LYS A 123 -27.64 -0.64 -15.97
CA LYS A 123 -27.83 -1.21 -17.31
C LYS A 123 -26.54 -1.74 -17.95
N LYS A 124 -25.39 -1.09 -17.75
CA LYS A 124 -24.11 -1.58 -18.27
C LYS A 124 -23.48 -2.58 -17.31
N ASN A 125 -24.26 -3.60 -16.94
CA ASN A 125 -23.85 -4.69 -16.06
C ASN A 125 -23.14 -5.80 -16.84
N HIS A 126 -21.90 -5.54 -17.23
CA HIS A 126 -21.05 -6.51 -17.93
C HIS A 126 -19.58 -6.26 -17.63
N PHE A 127 -18.78 -7.28 -17.87
CA PHE A 127 -17.34 -7.25 -17.83
C PHE A 127 -16.77 -7.17 -19.25
N THR A 128 -15.95 -6.18 -19.54
CA THR A 128 -15.26 -6.04 -20.82
C THR A 128 -13.88 -6.70 -20.77
N PHE A 129 -13.68 -7.75 -21.56
CA PHE A 129 -12.42 -8.47 -21.66
C PHE A 129 -11.76 -8.21 -23.02
N VAL A 130 -10.63 -7.51 -23.01
CA VAL A 130 -9.86 -7.16 -24.22
C VAL A 130 -8.55 -7.91 -24.24
N THR A 131 -8.35 -8.68 -25.31
CA THR A 131 -7.15 -9.48 -25.55
C THR A 131 -6.47 -9.05 -26.86
N LYS A 132 -5.30 -9.61 -27.19
CA LYS A 132 -4.69 -9.44 -28.52
C LYS A 132 -5.58 -9.89 -29.69
N HIS A 133 -6.61 -10.70 -29.43
CA HIS A 133 -7.53 -11.22 -30.46
C HIS A 133 -8.83 -10.44 -30.58
N GLY A 134 -9.03 -9.43 -29.74
CA GLY A 134 -10.19 -8.56 -29.79
C GLY A 134 -10.86 -8.40 -28.43
N ARG A 135 -12.00 -7.71 -28.46
CA ARG A 135 -12.84 -7.43 -27.31
C ARG A 135 -14.02 -8.41 -27.25
N ARG A 136 -14.31 -8.87 -26.05
CA ARG A 136 -15.51 -9.65 -25.71
C ARG A 136 -16.10 -9.09 -24.43
N ASP A 137 -17.40 -8.81 -24.45
CA ASP A 137 -18.14 -8.48 -23.23
C ASP A 137 -18.79 -9.78 -22.70
N MET A 138 -18.79 -9.98 -21.38
CA MET A 138 -19.36 -11.14 -20.69
C MET A 138 -20.09 -10.71 -19.41
N SER A 139 -20.88 -11.61 -18.83
CA SER A 139 -21.46 -11.38 -17.52
C SER A 139 -20.39 -11.41 -16.42
N HIS A 140 -20.65 -10.79 -15.27
CA HIS A 140 -19.75 -10.89 -14.10
C HIS A 140 -19.67 -12.32 -13.55
N GLU A 141 -20.72 -13.12 -13.70
CA GLU A 141 -20.69 -14.55 -13.32
C GLU A 141 -19.69 -15.31 -14.20
N GLU A 142 -19.74 -15.13 -15.52
CA GLU A 142 -18.77 -15.74 -16.45
C GLU A 142 -17.33 -15.26 -16.18
N GLU A 143 -17.13 -13.98 -15.85
CA GLU A 143 -15.83 -13.41 -15.48
C GLU A 143 -15.29 -14.05 -14.20
N GLN A 144 -16.11 -14.13 -13.15
CA GLN A 144 -15.74 -14.74 -11.88
C GLN A 144 -15.38 -16.21 -12.08
N GLU A 145 -16.18 -16.98 -12.82
CA GLU A 145 -15.87 -18.38 -13.13
C GLU A 145 -14.56 -18.53 -13.90
N LEU A 146 -14.34 -17.71 -14.94
CA LEU A 146 -13.11 -17.73 -15.72
C LEU A 146 -11.89 -17.46 -14.84
N THR A 147 -11.95 -16.38 -14.05
CA THR A 147 -10.84 -15.92 -13.22
C THR A 147 -10.57 -16.87 -12.06
N ALA A 148 -11.61 -17.36 -11.37
CA ALA A 148 -11.49 -18.32 -10.29
C ALA A 148 -10.88 -19.65 -10.76
N ARG A 149 -11.30 -20.17 -11.93
CA ARG A 149 -10.70 -21.38 -12.52
C ARG A 149 -9.23 -21.15 -12.88
N ALA A 150 -8.92 -20.01 -13.51
CA ALA A 150 -7.57 -19.71 -13.96
C ALA A 150 -6.61 -19.51 -12.77
N LEU A 151 -6.99 -18.72 -11.77
CA LEU A 151 -6.21 -18.53 -10.55
C LEU A 151 -6.10 -19.82 -9.74
N GLY A 152 -7.15 -20.65 -9.72
CA GLY A 152 -7.11 -21.98 -9.13
C GLY A 152 -5.99 -22.85 -9.70
N LYS A 153 -5.81 -22.88 -11.03
CA LYS A 153 -4.68 -23.56 -11.67
C LYS A 153 -3.34 -22.88 -11.36
N PHE A 154 -3.32 -21.55 -11.32
CA PHE A 154 -2.11 -20.76 -11.05
C PHE A 154 -1.53 -21.03 -9.66
N VAL A 155 -2.36 -21.07 -8.63
CA VAL A 155 -1.92 -21.26 -7.23
C VAL A 155 -1.79 -22.73 -6.83
N ASP A 156 -2.30 -23.67 -7.64
CA ASP A 156 -2.24 -25.09 -7.32
C ASP A 156 -0.87 -25.71 -7.64
N ILE A 157 0.03 -25.58 -6.68
CA ILE A 157 1.40 -26.13 -6.70
C ILE A 157 1.56 -27.37 -5.82
N ASP A 158 0.52 -27.77 -5.10
CA ASP A 158 0.53 -28.84 -4.11
C ASP A 158 -0.69 -29.77 -4.16
N GLY A 159 -1.55 -29.62 -5.18
CA GLY A 159 -2.82 -30.34 -5.32
C GLY A 159 -3.91 -29.85 -4.34
N ASN A 160 -3.65 -28.76 -3.62
CA ASN A 160 -4.52 -28.18 -2.60
C ASN A 160 -4.46 -26.65 -2.60
N ARG A 161 -4.26 -26.03 -3.78
CA ARG A 161 -4.29 -24.56 -3.96
C ARG A 161 -3.38 -23.79 -3.00
N GLY A 162 -2.21 -24.36 -2.70
CA GLY A 162 -1.19 -23.76 -1.83
C GLY A 162 -1.42 -23.98 -0.33
N LYS A 163 -2.52 -24.60 0.09
CA LYS A 163 -2.86 -24.79 1.50
C LYS A 163 -1.94 -25.78 2.21
N THR A 164 -1.37 -26.74 1.51
CA THR A 164 -0.42 -27.70 2.07
C THR A 164 0.96 -27.05 2.25
N VAL A 165 1.40 -26.24 1.29
CA VAL A 165 2.72 -25.59 1.34
C VAL A 165 2.74 -24.31 2.17
N MET A 166 1.62 -23.59 2.27
CA MET A 166 1.48 -22.38 3.08
C MET A 166 0.20 -22.41 3.94
N PRO A 167 0.08 -23.34 4.90
CA PRO A 167 -1.10 -23.43 5.77
C PRO A 167 -1.21 -22.27 6.75
N PHE A 168 -0.10 -21.57 7.03
CA PHE A 168 -0.05 -20.46 7.97
C PHE A 168 0.72 -19.26 7.36
N PRO A 169 0.01 -18.32 6.70
CA PRO A 169 0.65 -17.24 5.95
C PRO A 169 1.35 -16.20 6.83
N PHE A 170 0.98 -16.09 8.11
CA PHE A 170 1.58 -15.16 9.09
C PHE A 170 2.91 -15.66 9.66
N ASN A 171 3.36 -16.86 9.29
CA ASN A 171 4.70 -17.37 9.64
C ASN A 171 5.36 -17.95 8.39
N SER A 172 6.20 -17.14 7.74
CA SER A 172 6.94 -17.53 6.52
C SER A 172 7.89 -18.71 6.72
N GLY A 173 8.29 -19.00 7.97
CA GLY A 173 9.16 -20.12 8.33
C GLY A 173 8.42 -21.44 8.65
N TRP A 174 7.08 -21.43 8.69
CA TRP A 174 6.29 -22.58 9.17
C TRP A 174 6.53 -23.85 8.35
N ASN A 175 6.41 -23.75 7.03
CA ASN A 175 6.67 -24.86 6.13
C ASN A 175 7.75 -24.50 5.11
N LYS A 176 8.97 -24.98 5.34
CA LYS A 176 10.14 -24.72 4.49
C LYS A 176 10.01 -25.24 3.05
N VAL A 177 9.04 -26.12 2.75
CA VAL A 177 8.76 -26.55 1.37
C VAL A 177 8.44 -25.36 0.47
N ILE A 178 7.85 -24.30 1.02
CA ILE A 178 7.53 -23.08 0.28
C ILE A 178 8.76 -22.41 -0.34
N LEU A 179 9.95 -22.61 0.25
CA LEU A 179 11.21 -22.03 -0.24
C LEU A 179 11.62 -22.55 -1.62
N LYS A 180 11.09 -23.71 -2.05
CA LYS A 180 11.28 -24.21 -3.42
C LYS A 180 10.71 -23.26 -4.49
N PHE A 181 9.73 -22.43 -4.10
CA PHE A 181 9.08 -21.46 -4.98
C PHE A 181 9.61 -20.03 -4.79
N ALA A 182 10.59 -19.83 -3.89
CA ALA A 182 11.07 -18.49 -3.55
C ALA A 182 11.65 -17.72 -4.73
N HIS A 183 12.34 -18.42 -5.63
CA HIS A 183 12.95 -17.84 -6.83
C HIS A 183 12.06 -17.91 -8.07
N MET A 184 10.80 -18.31 -7.92
CA MET A 184 9.86 -18.41 -9.04
C MET A 184 9.25 -17.05 -9.33
N SER A 185 9.33 -16.62 -10.60
CA SER A 185 8.59 -15.48 -11.11
C SER A 185 7.16 -15.88 -11.52
N VAL A 186 6.32 -14.87 -11.78
CA VAL A 186 5.00 -15.10 -12.40
C VAL A 186 5.14 -15.76 -13.77
N ALA A 187 6.12 -15.34 -14.57
CA ALA A 187 6.43 -15.94 -15.88
C ALA A 187 6.77 -17.42 -15.74
N ASP A 188 7.65 -17.78 -14.79
CA ASP A 188 8.03 -19.17 -14.55
C ASP A 188 6.81 -20.04 -14.19
N ARG A 189 5.92 -19.51 -13.34
CA ARG A 189 4.72 -20.25 -12.94
C ARG A 189 3.75 -20.42 -14.12
N VAL A 190 3.48 -19.37 -14.89
CA VAL A 190 2.62 -19.45 -16.08
C VAL A 190 3.17 -20.47 -17.08
N GLU A 191 4.49 -20.47 -17.31
CA GLU A 191 5.15 -21.41 -18.23
C GLU A 191 4.99 -22.87 -17.79
N GLN A 192 5.06 -23.17 -16.48
CA GLN A 192 4.85 -24.53 -15.95
C GLN A 192 3.46 -25.09 -16.27
N ILE A 193 2.43 -24.25 -16.25
CA ILE A 193 1.04 -24.67 -16.45
C ILE A 193 0.47 -24.31 -17.82
N LYS A 194 1.30 -23.81 -18.75
CA LYS A 194 0.84 -23.32 -20.06
C LYS A 194 -0.02 -24.32 -20.84
N HIS A 195 0.25 -25.62 -20.68
CA HIS A 195 -0.48 -26.71 -21.34
C HIS A 195 -1.87 -26.98 -20.74
N GLN A 196 -2.18 -26.39 -19.59
CA GLN A 196 -3.44 -26.50 -18.86
C GLN A 196 -4.31 -25.25 -19.01
N LEU A 197 -3.77 -24.18 -19.61
CA LEU A 197 -4.42 -22.88 -19.70
C LEU A 197 -4.97 -22.66 -21.12
N SER A 198 -6.22 -22.23 -21.20
CA SER A 198 -6.67 -21.51 -22.38
C SER A 198 -5.97 -20.14 -22.47
N GLU A 199 -6.02 -19.51 -23.63
CA GLU A 199 -5.46 -18.16 -23.77
C GLU A 199 -6.20 -17.13 -22.91
N GLU A 200 -7.53 -17.24 -22.81
CA GLU A 200 -8.34 -16.37 -21.94
C GLU A 200 -7.95 -16.56 -20.46
N GLU A 201 -7.75 -17.80 -20.01
CA GLU A 201 -7.30 -18.09 -18.64
C GLU A 201 -5.91 -17.51 -18.37
N ARG A 202 -4.98 -17.62 -19.33
CA ARG A 202 -3.65 -17.02 -19.21
C ARG A 202 -3.72 -15.50 -19.08
N HIS A 203 -4.53 -14.83 -19.90
CA HIS A 203 -4.71 -13.38 -19.81
C HIS A 203 -5.39 -12.94 -18.52
N ALA A 204 -6.38 -13.70 -18.02
CA ALA A 204 -7.01 -13.42 -16.73
C ALA A 204 -6.00 -13.51 -15.58
N ILE A 205 -5.16 -14.56 -15.55
CA ILE A 205 -4.07 -14.71 -14.57
C ILE A 205 -3.11 -13.52 -14.66
N GLU A 206 -2.57 -13.25 -15.85
CA GLU A 206 -1.55 -12.22 -16.03
C GLU A 206 -2.10 -10.83 -15.67
N ALA A 207 -3.33 -10.50 -16.05
CA ALA A 207 -3.94 -9.22 -15.71
C ALA A 207 -4.12 -9.03 -14.19
N VAL A 208 -4.71 -10.02 -13.50
CA VAL A 208 -4.96 -9.92 -12.05
C VAL A 208 -3.66 -9.92 -11.26
N VAL A 209 -2.74 -10.83 -11.58
CA VAL A 209 -1.47 -10.97 -10.86
C VAL A 209 -0.58 -9.75 -11.06
N LEU A 210 -0.52 -9.17 -12.27
CA LEU A 210 0.29 -7.97 -12.53
C LEU A 210 -0.33 -6.69 -11.96
N VAL A 211 -1.65 -6.61 -11.82
CA VAL A 211 -2.29 -5.55 -11.02
C VAL A 211 -1.88 -5.66 -9.55
N CYS A 212 -1.85 -6.87 -9.00
CA CYS A 212 -1.40 -7.11 -7.63
C CYS A 212 0.08 -6.79 -7.44
N SER A 213 0.95 -7.19 -8.37
CA SER A 213 2.39 -6.99 -8.24
C SER A 213 2.87 -5.60 -8.65
N GLY A 214 2.12 -4.93 -9.53
CA GLY A 214 2.53 -3.68 -10.19
C GLY A 214 3.81 -3.78 -11.01
N GLY A 215 4.36 -4.98 -11.21
CA GLY A 215 5.63 -5.25 -11.89
C GLY A 215 5.44 -5.83 -13.31
N THR A 216 6.41 -6.65 -13.72
CA THR A 216 6.37 -7.46 -14.95
C THR A 216 6.23 -8.94 -14.61
N ARG A 217 5.96 -9.77 -15.62
CA ARG A 217 5.85 -11.24 -15.42
C ARG A 217 7.18 -11.84 -14.91
N GLU A 218 8.30 -11.31 -15.38
CA GLU A 218 9.64 -11.83 -15.10
C GLU A 218 10.18 -11.36 -13.74
N ASN A 219 9.80 -10.15 -13.30
CA ASN A 219 10.35 -9.55 -12.09
C ASN A 219 9.46 -9.72 -10.85
N SER A 220 8.21 -10.16 -11.01
CA SER A 220 7.26 -10.33 -9.90
C SER A 220 7.42 -11.69 -9.25
N ALA A 221 7.65 -11.75 -7.93
CA ALA A 221 7.72 -13.02 -7.20
C ALA A 221 6.34 -13.70 -7.14
N PHE A 222 6.28 -14.97 -7.54
CA PHE A 222 5.09 -15.81 -7.38
C PHE A 222 4.76 -16.06 -5.89
N LEU A 223 5.78 -16.14 -5.05
CA LEU A 223 5.62 -16.39 -3.61
C LEU A 223 4.79 -15.30 -2.90
N ASP A 224 4.89 -14.05 -3.33
CA ASP A 224 4.08 -12.97 -2.76
C ASP A 224 2.59 -13.13 -3.13
N PHE A 225 2.28 -13.59 -4.35
CA PHE A 225 0.91 -13.90 -4.74
C PHE A 225 0.33 -15.04 -3.90
N LEU A 226 1.10 -16.12 -3.70
CA LEU A 226 0.68 -17.24 -2.85
C LEU A 226 0.40 -16.81 -1.41
N ARG A 227 1.15 -15.82 -0.88
CA ARG A 227 0.91 -15.29 0.46
C ARG A 227 -0.39 -14.52 0.54
N TRP A 228 -0.67 -13.64 -0.41
CA TRP A 228 -1.95 -12.93 -0.48
C TRP A 228 -3.12 -13.91 -0.60
N TRP A 229 -2.97 -14.93 -1.45
CA TRP A 229 -3.93 -16.02 -1.61
C TRP A 229 -4.17 -16.79 -0.31
N ALA A 230 -3.11 -17.19 0.40
CA ALA A 230 -3.20 -17.90 1.67
C ALA A 230 -3.78 -17.03 2.80
N ALA A 231 -3.41 -15.75 2.88
CA ALA A 231 -4.00 -14.78 3.81
C ALA A 231 -5.50 -14.57 3.55
N SER A 232 -5.93 -14.80 2.31
CA SER A 232 -7.31 -14.82 1.86
C SER A 232 -7.93 -16.22 1.90
N ASN A 233 -7.51 -17.07 2.83
CA ASN A 233 -8.08 -18.39 3.07
C ASN A 233 -8.02 -19.36 1.86
N HIS A 234 -7.10 -19.15 0.93
CA HIS A 234 -6.94 -19.98 -0.28
C HIS A 234 -8.19 -20.04 -1.16
N ASP A 235 -8.96 -18.96 -1.17
CA ASP A 235 -10.25 -18.87 -1.84
C ASP A 235 -10.35 -17.59 -2.68
N TYR A 236 -11.00 -17.71 -3.85
CA TYR A 236 -11.07 -16.61 -4.82
C TYR A 236 -11.99 -15.49 -4.36
N GLU A 237 -13.17 -15.82 -3.84
CA GLU A 237 -14.14 -14.81 -3.38
C GLU A 237 -13.54 -14.04 -2.20
N THR A 238 -12.98 -14.76 -1.23
CA THR A 238 -12.31 -14.15 -0.08
C THR A 238 -11.12 -13.28 -0.49
N PHE A 239 -10.37 -13.68 -1.52
CA PHE A 239 -9.28 -12.89 -2.10
C PHE A 239 -9.79 -11.58 -2.68
N MET A 240 -10.80 -11.64 -3.55
CA MET A 240 -11.40 -10.44 -4.16
C MET A 240 -12.00 -9.50 -3.10
N ASP A 241 -12.72 -10.05 -2.12
CA ASP A 241 -13.29 -9.30 -0.99
C ASP A 241 -12.22 -8.52 -0.22
N SER A 242 -11.08 -9.17 0.01
CA SER A 242 -10.01 -8.60 0.82
C SER A 242 -9.18 -7.54 0.10
N VAL A 243 -9.14 -7.56 -1.24
CA VAL A 243 -8.28 -6.65 -2.02
C VAL A 243 -9.02 -5.55 -2.75
N MET A 244 -10.33 -5.67 -3.00
CA MET A 244 -11.06 -4.75 -3.90
C MET A 244 -12.52 -4.42 -3.54
N VAL A 245 -13.11 -4.98 -2.47
CA VAL A 245 -14.56 -4.85 -2.24
C VAL A 245 -14.94 -3.79 -1.21
N PHE A 246 -14.28 -3.70 -0.06
CA PHE A 246 -14.71 -2.79 1.01
C PHE A 246 -13.76 -1.61 1.18
N LYS A 247 -14.28 -0.39 1.10
CA LYS A 247 -13.56 0.85 1.40
C LYS A 247 -14.26 1.67 2.48
N LEU A 248 -13.60 2.71 2.99
CA LEU A 248 -14.18 3.60 3.99
C LEU A 248 -14.95 4.74 3.32
N LYS A 249 -16.20 4.95 3.73
CA LYS A 249 -17.05 6.06 3.29
C LYS A 249 -16.40 7.43 3.52
N CYS A 250 -15.78 7.61 4.68
CA CYS A 250 -15.06 8.83 5.05
C CYS A 250 -13.66 8.95 4.41
N GLY A 251 -13.22 7.93 3.67
CA GLY A 251 -11.86 7.84 3.17
C GLY A 251 -10.82 7.44 4.22
N GLN A 252 -9.67 6.99 3.73
CA GLN A 252 -8.49 6.64 4.52
C GLN A 252 -7.86 7.83 5.28
N SER A 253 -7.91 9.06 4.75
CA SER A 253 -7.39 10.25 5.45
C SER A 253 -8.04 10.43 6.83
N ALA A 254 -9.37 10.32 6.90
CA ALA A 254 -10.12 10.40 8.15
C ALA A 254 -9.74 9.30 9.15
N PHE A 255 -9.44 8.09 8.66
CA PHE A 255 -8.98 6.97 9.49
C PHE A 255 -7.57 7.20 10.04
N ALA A 256 -6.63 7.65 9.21
CA ALA A 256 -5.27 8.01 9.63
C ALA A 256 -5.28 9.10 10.72
N LEU A 257 -6.16 10.10 10.60
CA LEU A 257 -6.32 11.17 11.59
C LEU A 257 -6.78 10.65 12.97
N LYS A 258 -7.47 9.52 13.06
CA LYS A 258 -7.84 8.93 14.37
C LYS A 258 -6.61 8.58 15.21
N PHE A 259 -5.58 8.00 14.59
CA PHE A 259 -4.32 7.66 15.26
C PHE A 259 -3.55 8.91 15.69
N LEU A 260 -3.49 9.91 14.82
CA LEU A 260 -2.81 11.16 15.14
C LEU A 260 -3.51 11.87 16.31
N HIS A 261 -4.83 12.02 16.25
CA HIS A 261 -5.60 12.70 17.30
C HIS A 261 -5.50 11.97 18.64
N GLU A 262 -5.57 10.63 18.66
CA GLU A 262 -5.38 9.86 19.89
C GLU A 262 -3.98 10.10 20.48
N SER A 263 -2.94 10.15 19.64
CA SER A 263 -1.58 10.46 20.08
C SER A 263 -1.47 11.87 20.65
N LEU A 264 -2.09 12.88 20.00
CA LEU A 264 -2.07 14.28 20.46
C LEU A 264 -2.80 14.46 21.80
N GLN A 265 -3.91 13.75 22.02
CA GLN A 265 -4.69 13.80 23.26
C GLN A 265 -3.87 13.40 24.50
N THR A 266 -2.80 12.63 24.32
CA THR A 266 -1.90 12.24 25.43
C THR A 266 -1.02 13.39 25.93
N GLY A 267 -0.83 14.45 25.15
CA GLY A 267 0.17 15.50 25.42
C GLY A 267 1.63 15.03 25.34
N ASN A 268 1.87 13.83 24.79
CA ASN A 268 3.20 13.22 24.67
C ASN A 268 3.74 13.20 23.25
N LEU A 269 2.94 13.57 22.24
CA LEU A 269 3.36 13.68 20.85
C LEU A 269 3.87 15.10 20.54
N SER A 270 5.08 15.19 20.01
CA SER A 270 5.57 16.33 19.24
C SER A 270 5.75 15.90 17.78
N TYR A 271 5.65 16.84 16.85
CA TYR A 271 5.82 16.52 15.43
C TYR A 271 6.38 17.67 14.61
N SER A 272 6.96 17.34 13.46
CA SER A 272 7.36 18.28 12.41
C SER A 272 7.12 17.67 11.02
N PHE A 273 6.20 18.28 10.27
CA PHE A 273 5.91 17.97 8.86
C PHE A 273 6.81 18.82 7.95
N ASN A 274 6.83 18.53 6.64
CA ASN A 274 7.74 19.17 5.69
C ASN A 274 9.23 19.03 6.10
N THR A 275 9.56 17.93 6.77
CA THR A 275 10.82 17.73 7.46
C THR A 275 11.49 16.47 6.94
N VAL A 276 12.32 16.68 5.91
CA VAL A 276 13.03 15.58 5.23
C VAL A 276 14.26 15.21 6.03
N VAL A 277 14.26 14.00 6.59
CA VAL A 277 15.43 13.41 7.27
C VAL A 277 16.49 13.05 6.24
N SER A 278 17.74 13.42 6.52
CA SER A 278 18.90 13.21 5.65
C SER A 278 19.96 12.31 6.29
N HIS A 279 20.04 12.32 7.61
CA HIS A 279 21.03 11.56 8.36
C HIS A 279 20.47 11.04 9.68
N VAL A 280 20.86 9.82 10.04
CA VAL A 280 20.55 9.18 11.32
C VAL A 280 21.83 8.62 11.93
N ASP A 281 22.27 9.18 13.05
CA ASP A 281 23.40 8.70 13.83
C ASP A 281 22.90 8.06 15.12
N SER A 282 23.21 6.78 15.34
CA SER A 282 22.85 6.01 16.53
C SER A 282 24.07 5.40 17.23
N SER A 283 25.26 5.97 16.98
CA SER A 283 26.53 5.52 17.57
C SER A 283 26.74 6.00 19.02
N GLY A 284 26.10 7.10 19.42
CA GLY A 284 26.16 7.65 20.77
C GLY A 284 25.09 7.13 21.73
N ASP A 285 25.11 7.62 22.97
CA ASP A 285 24.15 7.26 24.04
C ASP A 285 22.70 7.66 23.70
N SER A 286 22.53 8.75 22.95
CA SER A 286 21.30 9.16 22.31
C SER A 286 21.52 9.25 20.80
N ALA A 287 20.55 8.80 20.02
CA ALA A 287 20.61 8.91 18.58
C ALA A 287 20.27 10.35 18.13
N GLU A 288 21.00 10.83 17.14
CA GLU A 288 20.82 12.12 16.47
C GLU A 288 20.19 11.91 15.09
N VAL A 289 19.18 12.70 14.77
CA VAL A 289 18.57 12.76 13.43
C VAL A 289 18.75 14.15 12.87
N ARG A 290 19.34 14.24 11.68
CA ARG A 290 19.52 15.50 10.95
C ARG A 290 18.64 15.55 9.72
N THR A 291 18.19 16.74 9.38
CA THR A 291 17.30 17.01 8.26
C THR A 291 18.04 17.73 7.13
N ASN A 292 17.44 17.76 5.93
CA ASN A 292 18.01 18.45 4.76
C ASN A 292 18.21 19.96 5.00
N ASP A 293 17.39 20.58 5.85
CA ASP A 293 17.51 21.99 6.24
C ASP A 293 18.50 22.24 7.40
N GLY A 294 19.20 21.19 7.86
CA GLY A 294 20.25 21.28 8.88
C GLY A 294 19.76 21.26 10.34
N ARG A 295 18.45 21.07 10.60
CA ARG A 295 17.94 20.87 11.96
C ARG A 295 18.42 19.53 12.52
N GLN A 296 18.53 19.47 13.85
CA GLN A 296 18.99 18.32 14.61
C GLN A 296 17.97 17.96 15.69
N PHE A 297 17.67 16.68 15.83
CA PHE A 297 16.76 16.13 16.83
C PHE A 297 17.41 14.94 17.52
N PHE A 298 17.08 14.72 18.79
CA PHE A 298 17.73 13.70 19.61
C PHE A 298 16.71 12.81 20.28
N ALA A 299 16.97 11.50 20.32
CA ALA A 299 16.13 10.55 21.03
C ALA A 299 16.90 9.33 21.56
N LYS A 300 16.37 8.66 22.59
CA LYS A 300 16.96 7.42 23.12
C LYS A 300 16.83 6.27 22.12
N ARG A 301 15.74 6.23 21.35
CA ARG A 301 15.43 5.20 20.35
C ARG A 301 14.83 5.81 19.10
N ILE A 302 15.08 5.17 17.95
CA ILE A 302 14.51 5.57 16.67
C ILE A 302 13.68 4.42 16.11
N ILE A 303 12.49 4.74 15.59
CA ILE A 303 11.74 3.87 14.69
C ILE A 303 11.79 4.48 13.29
N SER A 304 12.49 3.81 12.38
CA SER A 304 12.52 4.20 10.96
C SER A 304 11.40 3.50 10.23
N THR A 305 10.47 4.29 9.66
CA THR A 305 9.38 3.78 8.81
C THR A 305 9.56 4.13 7.33
N ILE A 306 10.77 4.53 6.94
CA ILE A 306 11.11 4.87 5.56
C ILE A 306 10.88 3.65 4.65
N PRO A 307 10.15 3.79 3.53
CA PRO A 307 9.93 2.68 2.59
C PRO A 307 11.21 2.10 2.01
N LEU A 308 11.16 0.83 1.60
CA LEU A 308 12.30 0.08 1.06
C LEU A 308 12.97 0.80 -0.12
N ASN A 309 12.21 1.31 -1.07
CA ASN A 309 12.76 1.90 -2.30
C ASN A 309 13.50 3.23 -2.08
N VAL A 310 13.29 3.88 -0.92
CA VAL A 310 13.90 5.17 -0.58
C VAL A 310 14.78 5.11 0.67
N LEU A 311 14.97 3.91 1.26
CA LEU A 311 15.74 3.73 2.49
C LEU A 311 17.20 4.21 2.35
N THR A 312 17.84 3.98 1.20
CA THR A 312 19.22 4.42 0.92
C THR A 312 19.37 5.92 0.66
N LYS A 313 18.27 6.69 0.59
CA LYS A 313 18.35 8.17 0.51
C LYS A 313 18.75 8.81 1.82
N VAL A 314 18.64 8.08 2.93
CA VAL A 314 19.06 8.53 4.26
C VAL A 314 20.41 7.91 4.61
N HIS A 315 21.34 8.75 5.07
CA HIS A 315 22.64 8.29 5.54
C HIS A 315 22.53 7.78 6.98
N PHE A 316 22.94 6.54 7.24
CA PHE A 316 22.94 5.96 8.59
C PHE A 316 24.37 5.84 9.12
N ASN A 317 24.55 6.16 10.41
CA ASN A 317 25.74 5.86 11.20
C ASN A 317 25.34 5.08 12.46
N PRO A 318 25.86 3.86 12.72
CA PRO A 318 26.70 3.06 11.83
C PRO A 318 26.00 2.76 10.48
N PRO A 319 26.76 2.42 9.43
CA PRO A 319 26.19 2.14 8.12
C PRO A 319 25.18 0.99 8.17
N LEU A 320 24.17 1.05 7.28
CA LEU A 320 23.17 -0.02 7.15
C LEU A 320 23.83 -1.37 6.85
N ASP A 321 23.15 -2.45 7.25
CA ASP A 321 23.54 -3.81 6.86
C ASP A 321 23.62 -3.88 5.33
N PRO A 322 24.70 -4.45 4.75
CA PRO A 322 24.85 -4.54 3.30
C PRO A 322 23.62 -5.14 2.60
N SER A 323 22.92 -6.07 3.26
CA SER A 323 21.70 -6.69 2.74
C SER A 323 20.54 -5.70 2.63
N LYS A 324 20.42 -4.74 3.57
CA LYS A 324 19.42 -3.66 3.49
C LYS A 324 19.77 -2.69 2.36
N VAL A 325 21.05 -2.35 2.19
CA VAL A 325 21.54 -1.47 1.12
C VAL A 325 21.28 -2.11 -0.25
N GLU A 326 21.62 -3.38 -0.40
CA GLU A 326 21.38 -4.14 -1.64
C GLU A 326 19.88 -4.23 -1.95
N ALA A 327 19.05 -4.59 -0.96
CA ALA A 327 17.60 -4.69 -1.14
C ALA A 327 16.96 -3.34 -1.54
N SER A 328 17.36 -2.25 -0.88
CA SER A 328 16.83 -0.90 -1.16
C SER A 328 17.29 -0.37 -2.52
N THR A 329 18.53 -0.63 -2.89
CA THR A 329 19.08 -0.25 -4.21
C THR A 329 18.43 -1.05 -5.34
N LEU A 330 18.17 -2.35 -5.10
CA LEU A 330 17.50 -3.22 -6.05
C LEU A 330 16.02 -2.85 -6.24
N LYS A 331 15.40 -2.30 -5.19
CA LYS A 331 13.99 -1.93 -5.10
C LYS A 331 13.03 -3.12 -5.25
N HIS A 332 11.86 -2.98 -4.63
CA HIS A 332 10.71 -3.82 -4.97
C HIS A 332 10.14 -3.41 -6.33
N VAL A 333 9.38 -4.31 -6.98
CA VAL A 333 9.01 -4.13 -8.40
C VAL A 333 7.77 -3.27 -8.63
N ASN A 334 6.94 -3.10 -7.61
CA ASN A 334 5.63 -2.51 -7.81
C ASN A 334 5.69 -1.03 -8.24
N GLN A 335 5.39 -0.81 -9.53
CA GLN A 335 5.16 0.48 -10.17
C GLN A 335 3.68 0.58 -10.59
N CYS A 336 2.76 0.26 -9.68
CA CYS A 336 1.33 0.33 -9.98
C CYS A 336 0.92 1.76 -10.34
N VAL A 337 0.21 1.88 -11.46
CA VAL A 337 -0.46 3.11 -11.89
C VAL A 337 -1.88 3.05 -11.38
N LYS A 338 -2.33 4.04 -10.61
CA LYS A 338 -3.71 4.12 -10.14
C LYS A 338 -4.33 5.44 -10.59
N VAL A 339 -5.34 5.35 -11.44
CA VAL A 339 -6.04 6.52 -11.99
C VAL A 339 -7.53 6.40 -11.73
N HIS A 340 -8.11 7.44 -11.16
CA HIS A 340 -9.55 7.57 -10.99
C HIS A 340 -10.10 8.38 -12.15
N ALA A 341 -11.21 7.93 -12.73
CA ALA A 341 -11.96 8.67 -13.73
C ALA A 341 -13.39 8.91 -13.24
N GLU A 342 -13.84 10.16 -13.28
CA GLU A 342 -15.24 10.51 -13.19
C GLU A 342 -15.82 10.48 -14.61
N VAL A 343 -16.76 9.59 -14.87
CA VAL A 343 -17.37 9.34 -16.18
C VAL A 343 -18.84 9.73 -16.13
N LYS A 344 -19.29 10.53 -17.11
CA LYS A 344 -20.65 11.12 -17.09
C LYS A 344 -21.80 10.10 -17.11
N ASP A 345 -21.54 8.90 -17.61
CA ASP A 345 -22.56 7.88 -17.75
C ASP A 345 -22.83 7.16 -16.41
N PRO A 346 -23.99 7.37 -15.76
CA PRO A 346 -24.33 6.72 -14.49
C PRO A 346 -24.54 5.21 -14.62
N GLU A 347 -24.77 4.69 -15.82
CA GLU A 347 -25.03 3.28 -16.04
C GLU A 347 -23.75 2.44 -16.00
N MET A 348 -22.57 3.07 -16.15
CA MET A 348 -21.25 2.43 -16.05
C MET A 348 -20.89 2.02 -14.62
N ARG A 349 -21.72 2.33 -13.63
CA ARG A 349 -21.50 1.94 -12.23
C ARG A 349 -21.37 0.42 -12.05
N SER A 350 -22.00 -0.36 -12.92
CA SER A 350 -21.95 -1.84 -12.97
C SER A 350 -20.99 -2.40 -14.00
N TRP A 351 -20.15 -1.55 -14.59
CA TRP A 351 -19.13 -1.96 -15.55
C TRP A 351 -17.81 -2.25 -14.84
N SER A 352 -17.12 -3.28 -15.32
CA SER A 352 -15.71 -3.54 -15.04
C SER A 352 -15.06 -4.12 -16.29
N GLY A 353 -13.73 -4.21 -16.30
CA GLY A 353 -13.04 -4.82 -17.42
C GLY A 353 -11.56 -5.04 -17.18
N ILE A 354 -11.00 -5.88 -18.04
CA ILE A 354 -9.56 -6.13 -18.16
C ILE A 354 -9.13 -5.91 -19.60
N THR A 355 -7.96 -5.29 -19.78
CA THR A 355 -7.28 -5.14 -21.06
C THR A 355 -5.85 -5.62 -20.95
N TYR A 356 -5.46 -6.61 -21.74
CA TYR A 356 -4.09 -7.14 -21.73
C TYR A 356 -3.76 -7.86 -23.05
N PRO A 357 -2.53 -7.77 -23.61
CA PRO A 357 -1.33 -7.11 -23.08
C PRO A 357 -1.07 -5.68 -23.58
N ASN A 358 -1.89 -5.18 -24.51
CA ASN A 358 -1.50 -4.03 -25.34
C ASN A 358 -1.81 -2.66 -24.72
N ASN A 359 -2.76 -2.58 -23.80
CA ASN A 359 -3.13 -1.35 -23.11
C ASN A 359 -2.17 -1.09 -21.93
N LYS A 360 -2.00 0.18 -21.55
CA LYS A 360 -1.15 0.57 -20.41
C LYS A 360 -1.86 0.46 -19.04
N LEU A 361 -3.19 0.49 -19.08
CA LEU A 361 -4.04 0.13 -17.94
C LEU A 361 -4.53 -1.30 -18.15
N LEU A 362 -4.61 -2.09 -17.07
CA LEU A 362 -4.90 -3.52 -17.08
C LEU A 362 -6.30 -3.83 -16.57
N LEU A 363 -6.76 -3.12 -15.54
CA LEU A 363 -8.05 -3.36 -14.89
C LEU A 363 -8.78 -2.04 -14.67
N GLY A 364 -10.09 -2.02 -14.89
CA GLY A 364 -10.99 -0.91 -14.54
C GLY A 364 -12.27 -1.43 -13.88
N ALA A 365 -12.77 -0.73 -12.87
CA ALA A 365 -14.03 -1.11 -12.22
C ALA A 365 -14.81 0.10 -11.68
N GLY A 366 -16.13 0.09 -11.85
CA GLY A 366 -17.02 1.05 -11.22
C GLY A 366 -16.94 0.97 -9.69
N ASP A 367 -16.48 2.04 -9.05
CA ASP A 367 -16.14 2.08 -7.63
C ASP A 367 -17.07 3.01 -6.83
N GLY A 368 -17.92 3.78 -7.51
CA GLY A 368 -18.98 4.53 -6.84
C GLY A 368 -19.68 5.53 -7.74
N THR A 369 -20.49 6.38 -7.12
CA THR A 369 -21.21 7.46 -7.77
C THR A 369 -20.87 8.77 -7.08
N THR A 370 -20.45 9.77 -7.85
CA THR A 370 -20.13 11.10 -7.32
C THR A 370 -21.41 11.87 -7.00
N PRO A 371 -21.35 12.96 -6.19
CA PRO A 371 -22.53 13.77 -5.88
C PRO A 371 -23.21 14.40 -7.11
N SER A 372 -22.49 14.59 -8.21
CA SER A 372 -23.04 15.05 -9.51
C SER A 372 -23.85 13.98 -10.25
N GLY A 373 -23.83 12.73 -9.76
CA GLY A 373 -24.50 11.59 -10.38
C GLY A 373 -23.65 10.83 -11.40
N ASN A 374 -22.39 11.23 -11.58
CA ASN A 374 -21.45 10.56 -12.48
C ASN A 374 -20.92 9.26 -11.86
N THR A 375 -20.48 8.33 -12.71
CA THR A 375 -19.80 7.11 -12.25
C THR A 375 -18.34 7.40 -11.94
N HIS A 376 -17.87 7.03 -10.76
CA HIS A 376 -16.45 6.92 -10.47
C HIS A 376 -15.96 5.52 -10.87
N ILE A 377 -14.95 5.47 -11.74
CA ILE A 377 -14.25 4.26 -12.14
C ILE A 377 -12.79 4.37 -11.71
N VAL A 378 -12.27 3.33 -11.07
CA VAL A 378 -10.84 3.24 -10.74
C VAL A 378 -10.14 2.31 -11.72
N PHE A 379 -8.98 2.73 -12.21
CA PHE A 379 -8.14 1.98 -13.14
C PHE A 379 -6.77 1.68 -12.57
N PHE A 380 -6.23 0.52 -12.93
CA PHE A 380 -4.91 0.03 -12.51
C PHE A 380 -4.04 -0.32 -13.70
N GLY A 381 -2.78 0.08 -13.67
CA GLY A 381 -1.71 -0.33 -14.59
C GLY A 381 -0.52 -0.91 -13.83
N CYS A 382 0.46 -1.44 -14.56
CA CYS A 382 1.68 -2.05 -14.00
C CYS A 382 2.92 -1.70 -14.83
N GLU A 383 4.10 -2.15 -14.40
CA GLU A 383 5.38 -1.91 -15.09
C GLU A 383 5.45 -2.59 -16.47
N GLN A 384 4.75 -3.70 -16.70
CA GLN A 384 4.80 -4.50 -17.94
C GLN A 384 4.54 -3.67 -19.21
N ASN A 385 3.65 -2.68 -19.12
CA ASN A 385 3.38 -1.68 -20.15
C ASN A 385 3.05 -0.35 -19.46
N HIS A 386 4.08 0.30 -18.92
CA HIS A 386 3.91 1.35 -17.93
C HIS A 386 3.36 2.68 -18.50
N LEU A 387 2.60 3.38 -17.65
CA LEU A 387 2.05 4.71 -17.89
C LEU A 387 2.51 5.67 -16.80
N GLN A 388 2.98 6.86 -17.17
CA GLN A 388 3.20 7.97 -16.24
C GLN A 388 2.04 8.97 -16.42
N PRO A 389 1.00 8.91 -15.58
CA PRO A 389 -0.27 9.59 -15.87
C PRO A 389 -0.19 11.13 -15.87
N ASP A 390 0.84 11.69 -15.22
CA ASP A 390 1.16 13.10 -15.16
C ASP A 390 1.98 13.61 -16.37
N GLU A 391 2.67 12.74 -17.11
CA GLU A 391 3.50 13.16 -18.26
C GLU A 391 2.67 13.47 -19.50
N ASN A 392 1.67 12.64 -19.79
CA ASN A 392 0.78 12.81 -20.93
C ASN A 392 -0.65 12.39 -20.59
N VAL A 393 -1.51 13.38 -20.36
CA VAL A 393 -2.92 13.13 -20.03
C VAL A 393 -3.70 12.57 -21.23
N GLU A 394 -3.34 12.92 -22.45
CA GLU A 394 -4.01 12.37 -23.64
C GLU A 394 -3.77 10.86 -23.75
N GLU A 395 -2.56 10.41 -23.45
CA GLU A 395 -2.23 8.98 -23.36
C GLU A 395 -3.01 8.29 -22.24
N THR A 396 -3.17 8.95 -21.08
CA THR A 396 -3.97 8.44 -19.97
C THR A 396 -5.45 8.29 -20.35
N LEU A 397 -6.02 9.31 -21.00
CA LEU A 397 -7.40 9.27 -21.49
C LEU A 397 -7.58 8.21 -22.58
N GLN A 398 -6.57 8.04 -23.44
CA GLN A 398 -6.57 7.01 -24.48
C GLN A 398 -6.58 5.61 -23.86
N ALA A 399 -5.71 5.34 -22.88
CA ALA A 399 -5.66 4.07 -22.17
C ALA A 399 -6.99 3.72 -21.47
N ILE A 400 -7.72 4.71 -20.95
CA ILE A 400 -9.08 4.51 -20.40
C ILE A 400 -10.07 4.14 -21.50
N LYS A 401 -10.04 4.84 -22.64
CA LYS A 401 -10.97 4.63 -23.76
C LYS A 401 -10.73 3.32 -24.51
N GLU A 402 -9.55 2.72 -24.38
CA GLU A 402 -9.22 1.41 -24.97
C GLU A 402 -9.99 0.25 -24.35
N PHE A 403 -10.47 0.37 -23.11
CA PHE A 403 -11.43 -0.59 -22.55
C PHE A 403 -12.75 -0.52 -23.32
N THR A 404 -13.33 0.67 -23.32
CA THR A 404 -14.58 0.98 -23.99
C THR A 404 -14.71 2.51 -24.11
N PRO A 405 -15.45 3.04 -25.09
CA PRO A 405 -15.67 4.48 -25.17
C PRO A 405 -16.30 5.04 -23.87
N MET A 406 -15.66 6.07 -23.29
CA MET A 406 -16.10 6.76 -22.08
C MET A 406 -16.00 8.28 -22.24
N ASP A 407 -16.99 9.01 -21.74
CA ASP A 407 -16.97 10.47 -21.61
C ASP A 407 -16.44 10.83 -20.21
N VAL A 408 -15.13 11.06 -20.14
CA VAL A 408 -14.40 11.37 -18.90
C VAL A 408 -14.51 12.87 -18.60
N GLU A 409 -15.09 13.19 -17.45
CA GLU A 409 -15.23 14.55 -16.94
C GLU A 409 -14.06 14.96 -16.04
N ARG A 410 -13.46 13.98 -15.33
CA ARG A 410 -12.33 14.23 -14.44
C ARG A 410 -11.39 13.05 -14.38
N LEU A 411 -10.10 13.34 -14.21
CA LEU A 411 -9.12 12.38 -13.70
C LEU A 411 -8.60 12.84 -12.35
N VAL A 412 -8.36 11.91 -11.43
CA VAL A 412 -7.68 12.17 -10.15
C VAL A 412 -6.69 11.04 -9.91
N PHE A 413 -5.44 11.35 -9.54
CA PHE A 413 -4.42 10.34 -9.30
C PHE A 413 -3.23 10.88 -8.52
N HIS A 414 -2.37 9.98 -8.06
CA HIS A 414 -1.05 10.31 -7.53
C HIS A 414 -0.01 9.40 -8.19
N ASN A 415 1.09 9.97 -8.71
CA ASN A 415 2.16 9.18 -9.32
C ASN A 415 3.14 8.67 -8.25
N TRP A 416 2.88 7.47 -7.74
CA TRP A 416 3.76 6.81 -6.75
C TRP A 416 5.13 6.41 -7.30
N SER A 417 5.24 6.14 -8.60
CA SER A 417 6.50 5.74 -9.25
C SER A 417 7.54 6.87 -9.20
N LYS A 418 7.11 8.12 -9.38
CA LYS A 418 7.96 9.31 -9.35
C LYS A 418 8.01 10.05 -8.02
N ASP A 419 7.17 9.67 -7.07
CA ASP A 419 7.16 10.25 -5.72
C ASP A 419 8.51 9.99 -5.03
N GLU A 420 9.25 11.05 -4.71
CA GLU A 420 10.60 10.96 -4.15
C GLU A 420 10.66 10.30 -2.76
N PHE A 421 9.53 10.20 -2.06
CA PHE A 421 9.41 9.59 -0.73
C PHE A 421 8.75 8.20 -0.79
N ALA A 422 8.48 7.65 -1.98
CA ALA A 422 7.94 6.31 -2.16
C ALA A 422 8.67 5.50 -3.24
N GLU A 423 8.89 6.08 -4.43
CA GLU A 423 9.51 5.46 -5.62
C GLU A 423 8.91 4.09 -5.98
N GLY A 424 7.59 3.97 -5.84
CA GLY A 424 6.82 2.75 -6.00
C GLY A 424 5.57 2.77 -5.11
N ALA A 425 4.62 1.87 -5.42
CA ALA A 425 3.37 1.77 -4.65
C ALA A 425 3.56 0.89 -3.39
N TRP A 426 2.77 -0.18 -3.24
CA TRP A 426 2.97 -1.14 -2.16
C TRP A 426 4.11 -2.12 -2.49
N VAL A 427 4.75 -2.72 -1.48
CA VAL A 427 5.85 -3.65 -1.76
C VAL A 427 5.37 -4.86 -2.58
N TRP A 428 6.13 -5.23 -3.59
CA TRP A 428 6.07 -6.56 -4.18
C TRP A 428 7.48 -7.00 -4.52
N TYR A 429 7.91 -8.13 -3.99
CA TYR A 429 9.30 -8.54 -4.09
C TYR A 429 9.67 -9.11 -5.45
N ARG A 430 10.96 -9.02 -5.76
CA ARG A 430 11.59 -9.80 -6.83
C ARG A 430 11.72 -11.27 -6.42
N PRO A 431 11.74 -12.22 -7.36
CA PRO A 431 12.04 -13.62 -7.06
C PRO A 431 13.33 -13.75 -6.22
N GLY A 432 13.24 -14.43 -5.09
CA GLY A 432 14.34 -14.66 -4.13
C GLY A 432 14.59 -13.54 -3.13
N MET A 433 13.99 -12.35 -3.32
CA MET A 433 14.26 -11.18 -2.47
C MET A 433 13.79 -11.40 -1.03
N GLU A 434 12.65 -12.06 -0.83
CA GLU A 434 12.16 -12.38 0.52
C GLU A 434 13.18 -13.20 1.30
N VAL A 435 13.61 -14.34 0.74
CA VAL A 435 14.50 -15.28 1.42
C VAL A 435 15.87 -14.66 1.68
N LYS A 436 16.35 -13.81 0.76
CA LYS A 436 17.65 -13.18 0.89
C LYS A 436 17.66 -12.02 1.89
N TYR A 437 16.60 -11.20 1.95
CA TYR A 437 16.66 -9.90 2.62
C TYR A 437 15.65 -9.69 3.75
N LEU A 438 14.55 -10.45 3.84
CA LEU A 438 13.47 -10.14 4.80
C LEU A 438 13.98 -10.08 6.25
N ASP A 439 14.79 -11.06 6.67
CA ASP A 439 15.38 -11.09 8.01
C ASP A 439 16.26 -9.86 8.28
N ALA A 440 17.08 -9.46 7.32
CA ALA A 440 17.93 -8.28 7.44
C ALA A 440 17.12 -6.98 7.45
N LEU A 441 16.05 -6.88 6.63
CA LEU A 441 15.15 -5.73 6.60
C LEU A 441 14.41 -5.54 7.94
N ARG A 442 13.99 -6.63 8.59
CA ARG A 442 13.37 -6.61 9.92
C ARG A 442 14.36 -6.37 11.06
N ARG A 443 15.63 -6.74 10.89
CA ARG A 443 16.65 -6.65 11.95
C ARG A 443 16.89 -5.20 12.38
N ARG A 444 16.95 -5.01 13.70
CA ARG A 444 17.41 -3.78 14.36
C ARG A 444 18.88 -3.50 14.04
N GLN A 445 19.26 -2.23 13.98
CA GLN A 445 20.67 -1.81 13.95
C GLN A 445 20.94 -0.66 14.92
N GLY A 446 21.80 -0.90 15.93
CA GLY A 446 22.09 0.11 16.95
C GLY A 446 20.83 0.62 17.64
N GLY A 447 20.70 1.94 17.74
CA GLY A 447 19.52 2.61 18.30
C GLY A 447 18.28 2.62 17.39
N VAL A 448 18.36 2.09 16.17
CA VAL A 448 17.32 2.16 15.13
C VAL A 448 16.59 0.83 14.96
N LEU A 449 15.28 0.85 15.16
CA LEU A 449 14.37 -0.23 14.81
C LEU A 449 13.70 0.10 13.47
N PHE A 450 13.68 -0.86 12.54
CA PHE A 450 13.10 -0.67 11.21
C PHE A 450 11.71 -1.30 11.16
N ALA A 451 10.70 -0.51 10.83
CA ALA A 451 9.32 -0.96 10.79
C ALA A 451 8.62 -0.38 9.57
N ASN A 452 8.14 -1.24 8.68
CA ASN A 452 7.33 -0.82 7.53
C ASN A 452 6.45 -1.99 7.09
N SER A 453 5.35 -1.69 6.38
CA SER A 453 4.58 -2.74 5.69
C SER A 453 5.43 -3.51 4.68
N ASP A 454 6.51 -2.90 4.18
CA ASP A 454 7.41 -3.49 3.19
C ASP A 454 8.13 -4.76 3.67
N TRP A 455 8.22 -4.96 4.99
CA TRP A 455 8.85 -6.14 5.62
C TRP A 455 8.06 -6.62 6.84
N ALA A 456 6.75 -6.41 6.83
CA ALA A 456 5.85 -7.05 7.80
C ALA A 456 6.00 -8.58 7.72
N GLU A 457 5.82 -9.24 8.87
CA GLU A 457 6.01 -10.68 8.98
C GLU A 457 4.80 -11.44 8.45
N GLY A 458 5.00 -12.14 7.34
CA GLY A 458 3.93 -12.94 6.73
C GLY A 458 2.68 -12.13 6.39
N GLY A 459 1.55 -12.82 6.33
CA GLY A 459 0.20 -12.24 6.29
C GLY A 459 0.03 -11.19 5.22
N TRP A 460 -0.43 -10.01 5.65
CA TRP A 460 -0.75 -8.86 4.81
C TRP A 460 0.42 -7.87 4.68
N ARG A 461 1.64 -8.39 4.50
CA ARG A 461 2.76 -7.59 4.01
C ARG A 461 2.34 -6.86 2.73
N SER A 462 2.72 -5.58 2.63
CA SER A 462 2.32 -4.61 1.59
C SER A 462 1.00 -3.87 1.81
N PHE A 463 0.18 -4.27 2.78
CA PHE A 463 -1.11 -3.62 3.04
C PHE A 463 -1.01 -2.57 4.15
N ILE A 464 -2.10 -1.81 4.33
CA ILE A 464 -2.35 -1.01 5.53
C ILE A 464 -2.26 -1.90 6.78
N ASP A 465 -2.76 -3.13 6.70
CA ASP A 465 -2.70 -4.11 7.78
C ASP A 465 -1.27 -4.43 8.22
N GLY A 466 -0.38 -4.76 7.28
CA GLY A 466 1.04 -4.96 7.56
C GLY A 466 1.75 -3.70 8.05
N ALA A 467 1.27 -2.50 7.69
CA ALA A 467 1.79 -1.25 8.25
C ALA A 467 1.46 -1.15 9.75
N ILE A 468 0.20 -1.42 10.11
CA ILE A 468 -0.26 -1.40 11.50
C ILE A 468 0.44 -2.50 12.31
N GLN A 469 0.57 -3.72 11.76
CA GLN A 469 1.35 -4.81 12.35
C GLN A 469 2.75 -4.36 12.75
N SER A 470 3.52 -3.87 11.76
CA SER A 470 4.90 -3.43 11.97
C SER A 470 4.99 -2.28 12.98
N GLY A 471 4.01 -1.37 12.99
CA GLY A 471 3.97 -0.25 13.93
C GLY A 471 3.72 -0.72 15.38
N THR A 472 2.78 -1.65 15.56
CA THR A 472 2.48 -2.27 16.86
C THR A 472 3.66 -3.08 17.38
N GLU A 473 4.27 -3.92 16.54
CA GLU A 473 5.48 -4.68 16.89
C GLU A 473 6.61 -3.74 17.34
N ALA A 474 6.86 -2.67 16.58
CA ALA A 474 7.92 -1.71 16.89
C ALA A 474 7.68 -0.96 18.20
N ALA A 475 6.46 -0.49 18.44
CA ALA A 475 6.11 0.18 19.69
C ALA A 475 6.26 -0.75 20.90
N LEU A 476 5.85 -2.02 20.77
CA LEU A 476 5.98 -3.01 21.84
C LEU A 476 7.45 -3.25 22.19
N ILE A 477 8.31 -3.48 21.20
CA ILE A 477 9.75 -3.69 21.40
C ILE A 477 10.38 -2.49 22.12
N ILE A 478 10.13 -1.27 21.63
CA ILE A 478 10.71 -0.05 22.22
C ILE A 478 10.16 0.20 23.63
N LYS A 479 8.88 -0.05 23.87
CA LYS A 479 8.27 0.03 25.20
C LYS A 479 8.97 -0.90 26.18
N ASP A 480 9.16 -2.17 25.83
CA ASP A 480 9.80 -3.15 26.71
C ASP A 480 11.27 -2.82 27.00
N GLU A 481 11.96 -2.18 26.06
CA GLU A 481 13.33 -1.70 26.23
C GLU A 481 13.46 -0.49 27.17
N LEU A 482 12.52 0.45 27.05
CA LEU A 482 12.57 1.72 27.79
C LEU A 482 11.84 1.66 29.13
N GLN A 483 10.98 0.66 29.35
CA GLN A 483 10.37 0.45 30.65
C GLN A 483 11.44 0.03 31.68
N PRO A 484 11.44 0.64 32.88
CA PRO A 484 12.34 0.20 33.94
C PRO A 484 12.00 -1.26 34.26
N LYS A 485 12.99 -2.15 34.12
CA LYS A 485 12.85 -3.55 34.53
C LYS A 485 12.39 -3.55 35.99
N LYS A 486 11.15 -3.99 36.24
CA LYS A 486 10.72 -4.27 37.61
C LYS A 486 11.75 -5.26 38.15
N LEU A 487 12.51 -4.86 39.18
CA LEU A 487 13.27 -5.83 39.96
C LEU A 487 12.27 -6.88 40.39
N ASN A 488 12.41 -8.11 39.89
CA ASN A 488 11.66 -9.24 40.40
C ASN A 488 12.00 -9.34 41.88
N SER A 489 11.13 -8.81 42.73
CA SER A 489 11.05 -9.20 44.13
C SER A 489 10.72 -10.68 44.13
N ARG A 490 11.76 -11.50 44.29
CA ARG A 490 11.62 -12.90 44.65
C ARG A 490 10.63 -12.98 45.82
N ILE A 491 9.57 -13.74 45.63
CA ILE A 491 8.85 -14.40 46.73
C ILE A 491 8.86 -15.88 46.40
#